data_AF-A0A954CR54-F1
#
_entry.id   AF-A0A954CR54-F1
#
_cell.length_a   1.000
_cell.length_b   1.000
_cell.length_c   1.000
_cell.angle_alpha   90.00
_cell.angle_beta   90.00
_cell.angle_gamma   90.00
#
_symmetry.space_group_name_H-M   'P 1'
#
loop_
_entity.id
_entity.type
_entity.pdbx_description
1 polymer ?
#
loop_
_entity_poly.entity_id
_entity_poly.type
_entity_poly.pdbx_seq_one_letter_code
_entity_poly.pdbx_strand_id
1 'polypeptide(L)'
;KQAVDRAGPKRVARALDVSLSLVYKWTQPPRTKKNPAASGARNPLDKLVTIFHLSEDIEVIQFLCRIARGYYTSNPMLQGKVGHSFVTATVGALNEFADLMQLAEKSLTDDGRIDESEAKNLRKDWDRLKGRLEHFIVACEEGAYDIEKTDKESKGKKRGKAEEEE
;
A
#
# COMPACT_ATOMS: atom_id res chain seq x y z
N LYS A 1 17.62 10.46 0.83
CA LYS A 1 19.10 10.41 0.67
C LYS A 1 19.51 9.60 -0.56
N GLN A 2 19.27 8.28 -0.62
CA GLN A 2 19.68 7.42 -1.73
C GLN A 2 19.30 7.94 -3.13
N ALA A 3 18.08 8.46 -3.31
CA ALA A 3 17.64 9.03 -4.58
C ALA A 3 18.47 10.25 -5.04
N VAL A 4 18.85 11.12 -4.10
CA VAL A 4 19.70 12.30 -4.36
C VAL A 4 21.12 11.86 -4.71
N ASP A 5 21.64 10.85 -4.01
CA ASP A 5 22.99 10.31 -4.26
C ASP A 5 23.07 9.68 -5.67
N ARG A 6 22.07 8.87 -6.05
CA ARG A 6 21.97 8.25 -7.39
C ARG A 6 21.89 9.29 -8.51
N ALA A 7 21.14 10.37 -8.31
CA ALA A 7 21.00 11.45 -9.30
C ALA A 7 22.23 12.38 -9.36
N GLY A 8 23.01 12.45 -8.27
CA GLY A 8 24.09 13.40 -8.09
C GLY A 8 23.58 14.72 -7.48
N PRO A 9 24.00 15.10 -6.25
CA PRO A 9 23.48 16.28 -5.54
C PRO A 9 23.58 17.59 -6.33
N LYS A 10 24.66 17.79 -7.10
CA LYS A 10 24.85 18.98 -7.96
C LYS A 10 23.82 19.07 -9.08
N ARG A 11 23.48 17.92 -9.69
CA ARG A 11 22.47 17.85 -10.77
C ARG A 11 21.09 18.16 -10.21
N VAL A 12 20.76 17.60 -9.05
CA VAL A 12 19.50 17.86 -8.34
C VAL A 12 19.38 19.34 -7.99
N ALA A 13 20.43 19.94 -7.41
CA ALA A 13 20.44 21.36 -7.04
C ALA A 13 20.17 22.27 -8.26
N ARG A 14 20.86 22.02 -9.38
CA ARG A 14 20.68 22.77 -10.62
C ARG A 14 19.28 22.58 -11.23
N ALA A 15 18.77 21.36 -11.22
CA ALA A 15 17.47 21.05 -11.82
C ALA A 15 16.29 21.65 -11.04
N LEU A 16 16.43 21.78 -9.72
CA LEU A 16 15.40 22.34 -8.83
C LEU A 16 15.60 23.82 -8.52
N ASP A 17 16.62 24.46 -9.10
CA ASP A 17 17.01 25.85 -8.84
C ASP A 17 17.19 26.17 -7.34
N VAL A 18 17.96 25.33 -6.65
CA VAL A 18 18.26 25.48 -5.22
C VAL A 18 19.75 25.34 -4.94
N SER A 19 20.19 25.85 -3.78
CA SER A 19 21.59 25.69 -3.38
C SER A 19 21.96 24.22 -3.12
N LEU A 20 23.19 23.84 -3.47
CA LEU A 20 23.75 22.52 -3.17
C LEU A 20 23.72 22.22 -1.66
N SER A 21 23.98 23.23 -0.83
CA SER A 21 23.92 23.13 0.63
C SER A 21 22.52 22.74 1.12
N LEU A 22 21.46 23.25 0.49
CA LEU A 22 20.08 22.86 0.83
C LEU A 22 19.80 21.40 0.46
N VAL A 23 20.28 20.95 -0.71
CA VAL A 23 20.16 19.54 -1.11
C VAL A 23 20.84 18.61 -0.10
N TYR A 24 22.03 18.94 0.38
CA TYR A 24 22.66 18.15 1.45
C TYR A 24 21.87 18.18 2.75
N LYS A 25 21.33 19.34 3.15
CA LYS A 25 20.46 19.43 4.33
C LYS A 25 19.21 18.57 4.23
N TRP A 26 18.62 18.38 3.04
CA TRP A 26 17.49 17.45 2.84
C TRP A 26 17.85 15.98 3.06
N THR A 27 19.13 15.62 2.97
CA THR A 27 19.61 14.24 3.18
C THR A 27 20.04 13.96 4.62
N GLN A 28 20.00 14.95 5.49
CA GLN A 28 20.36 14.86 6.90
C GLN A 28 19.10 14.71 7.77
N PRO A 29 19.20 14.08 8.96
CA PRO A 29 18.09 13.99 9.89
C PRO A 29 17.56 15.38 10.26
N PRO A 30 16.23 15.59 10.31
CA PRO A 30 15.66 16.86 10.74
C PRO A 30 15.91 17.10 12.22
N ARG A 31 15.86 18.36 12.63
CA ARG A 31 15.96 18.75 14.03
C ARG A 31 14.73 18.24 14.80
N THR A 32 14.96 17.49 15.87
CA THR A 32 13.89 16.96 16.73
C THR A 32 14.18 17.29 18.20
N LYS A 33 13.19 17.14 19.10
CA LYS A 33 13.41 17.30 20.55
C LYS A 33 14.50 16.36 21.09
N LYS A 34 14.68 15.18 20.46
CA LYS A 34 15.72 14.19 20.82
C LYS A 34 17.07 14.46 20.17
N ASN A 35 17.11 15.21 19.07
CA ASN A 35 18.34 15.60 18.39
C ASN A 35 18.31 17.09 17.99
N PRO A 36 18.58 17.99 18.95
CA PRO A 36 18.54 19.43 18.72
C PRO A 36 19.72 19.96 17.91
N ALA A 37 20.82 19.20 17.79
CA ALA A 37 22.01 19.57 17.01
C ALA A 37 21.87 19.25 15.50
N ALA A 38 20.83 18.50 15.10
CA ALA A 38 20.66 18.14 13.70
C ALA A 38 20.32 19.35 12.81
N SER A 39 21.01 19.44 11.68
CA SER A 39 20.90 20.55 10.71
C SER A 39 20.01 20.25 9.51
N GLY A 40 19.32 19.10 9.51
CA GLY A 40 18.48 18.68 8.39
C GLY A 40 17.30 19.62 8.17
N ALA A 41 17.06 19.95 6.91
CA ALA A 41 15.91 20.74 6.48
C ALA A 41 14.80 19.81 5.98
N ARG A 42 13.53 20.23 6.11
CA ARG A 42 12.40 19.49 5.52
C ARG A 42 12.64 19.32 4.02
N ASN A 43 12.61 18.06 3.58
CA ASN A 43 12.82 17.71 2.18
C ASN A 43 11.51 17.84 1.38
N PRO A 44 11.57 17.80 0.03
CA PRO A 44 10.37 17.92 -0.80
C PRO A 44 9.30 16.84 -0.55
N LEU A 45 9.67 15.61 -0.20
CA LEU A 45 8.70 14.56 0.13
C LEU A 45 7.97 14.89 1.43
N ASP A 46 8.65 15.42 2.45
CA ASP A 46 8.00 15.85 3.71
C ASP A 46 6.93 16.92 3.44
N LYS A 47 7.18 17.82 2.48
CA LYS A 47 6.22 18.83 2.06
C LYS A 47 5.01 18.20 1.37
N LEU A 48 5.23 17.27 0.45
CA LEU A 48 4.15 16.54 -0.23
C LEU A 48 3.29 15.74 0.76
N VAL A 49 3.91 15.06 1.73
CA VAL A 49 3.21 14.37 2.82
C VAL A 49 2.37 15.35 3.63
N THR A 50 2.90 16.53 3.96
CA THR A 50 2.16 17.57 4.67
C THR A 50 0.95 18.05 3.86
N ILE A 51 1.12 18.28 2.55
CA ILE A 51 0.02 18.68 1.65
C ILE A 51 -1.05 17.59 1.61
N PHE A 52 -0.64 16.34 1.43
CA PHE A 52 -1.56 15.20 1.38
C PHE A 52 -2.38 15.09 2.67
N HIS A 53 -1.75 15.16 3.85
CA HIS A 53 -2.48 15.08 5.12
C HIS A 53 -3.46 16.24 5.36
N LEU A 54 -3.17 17.43 4.84
CA LEU A 54 -4.05 18.59 5.00
C LEU A 54 -5.19 18.64 3.98
N SER A 55 -4.95 18.10 2.78
CA SER A 55 -5.93 18.11 1.68
C SER A 55 -6.77 16.84 1.61
N GLU A 56 -6.23 15.72 2.11
CA GLU A 56 -6.75 14.36 1.89
C GLU A 56 -6.94 14.01 0.40
N ASP A 57 -6.29 14.75 -0.50
CA ASP A 57 -6.43 14.60 -1.94
C ASP A 57 -5.50 13.49 -2.46
N ILE A 58 -6.12 12.34 -2.78
CA ILE A 58 -5.41 11.17 -3.30
C ILE A 58 -4.81 11.40 -4.70
N GLU A 59 -5.28 12.40 -5.46
CA GLU A 59 -4.74 12.69 -6.80
C GLU A 59 -3.27 13.08 -6.75
N VAL A 60 -2.79 13.66 -5.65
CA VAL A 60 -1.37 13.97 -5.46
C VAL A 60 -0.52 12.70 -5.51
N ILE A 61 -1.00 11.61 -4.89
CA ILE A 61 -0.31 10.32 -4.88
C ILE A 61 -0.42 9.65 -6.25
N GLN A 62 -1.63 9.64 -6.83
CA GLN A 62 -1.84 9.06 -8.16
C GLN A 62 -0.98 9.74 -9.23
N PHE A 63 -0.85 11.06 -9.17
CA PHE A 63 0.01 11.83 -10.07
C PHE A 63 1.47 11.38 -10.02
N LEU A 64 2.03 11.21 -8.81
CA LEU A 64 3.39 10.71 -8.64
C LEU A 64 3.57 9.29 -9.21
N CYS A 65 2.59 8.42 -9.01
CA CYS A 65 2.60 7.08 -9.59
C CYS A 65 2.56 7.13 -11.13
N ARG A 66 1.73 8.00 -11.73
CA ARG A 66 1.63 8.16 -13.19
C ARG A 66 2.97 8.57 -13.82
N ILE A 67 3.76 9.41 -13.16
CA ILE A 67 5.12 9.78 -13.61
C ILE A 67 6.02 8.54 -13.75
N ALA A 68 5.89 7.59 -12.83
CA ALA A 68 6.62 6.33 -12.86
C ALA A 68 5.99 5.27 -13.79
N ARG A 69 4.95 5.63 -14.57
CA ARG A 69 4.09 4.69 -15.32
C ARG A 69 3.48 3.60 -14.43
N GLY A 70 3.31 3.90 -13.16
CA GLY A 70 2.60 3.07 -12.19
C GLY A 70 1.20 3.60 -11.90
N TYR A 71 0.54 2.96 -10.95
CA TYR A 71 -0.73 3.39 -10.38
C TYR A 71 -0.68 3.17 -8.87
N TYR A 72 -1.53 3.89 -8.14
CA TYR A 72 -1.74 3.66 -6.72
C TYR A 72 -2.99 2.78 -6.54
N THR A 73 -2.89 1.72 -5.74
CA THR A 73 -4.03 0.93 -5.28
C THR A 73 -4.03 1.00 -3.77
N SER A 74 -5.12 1.48 -3.18
CA SER A 74 -5.26 1.51 -1.72
C SER A 74 -5.33 0.08 -1.20
N ASN A 75 -4.66 -0.16 -0.07
CA ASN A 75 -4.90 -1.38 0.69
C ASN A 75 -6.34 -1.33 1.21
N PRO A 76 -7.13 -2.40 1.09
CA PRO A 76 -8.46 -2.44 1.65
C PRO A 76 -8.36 -2.40 3.19
N MET A 77 -9.25 -1.65 3.83
CA MET A 77 -9.32 -1.61 5.29
C MET A 77 -9.60 -3.01 5.82
N LEU A 78 -8.92 -3.40 6.91
CA LEU A 78 -9.14 -4.64 7.65
C LEU A 78 -10.63 -4.80 7.97
N GLN A 79 -11.36 -5.54 7.13
CA GLN A 79 -12.63 -6.14 7.55
C GLN A 79 -12.26 -7.42 8.29
N GLY A 80 -11.78 -7.24 9.52
CA GLY A 80 -11.42 -8.31 10.42
C GLY A 80 -12.60 -9.27 10.60
N LYS A 81 -12.51 -10.42 9.94
CA LYS A 81 -13.17 -11.63 10.40
C LYS A 81 -12.08 -12.57 10.86
N VAL A 82 -11.85 -12.53 12.17
CA VAL A 82 -11.05 -13.53 12.88
C VAL A 82 -11.58 -14.90 12.50
N GLY A 83 -10.72 -15.77 11.96
CA GLY A 83 -11.08 -17.15 11.59
C GLY A 83 -11.17 -17.47 10.10
N HIS A 84 -10.76 -16.58 9.19
CA HIS A 84 -10.58 -16.98 7.79
C HIS A 84 -9.37 -17.92 7.63
N SER A 85 -9.63 -19.15 7.19
CA SER A 85 -8.59 -20.12 6.85
C SER A 85 -7.71 -19.58 5.71
N PHE A 86 -6.39 -19.72 5.85
CA PHE A 86 -5.41 -19.43 4.79
C PHE A 86 -5.79 -20.07 3.45
N VAL A 87 -6.27 -21.33 3.51
CA VAL A 87 -6.71 -22.08 2.33
C VAL A 87 -7.90 -21.39 1.67
N THR A 88 -8.89 -20.96 2.46
CA THR A 88 -10.06 -20.24 1.94
C THR A 88 -9.68 -18.91 1.30
N ALA A 89 -8.77 -18.16 1.92
CA ALA A 89 -8.28 -16.89 1.35
C ALA A 89 -7.53 -17.11 0.03
N THR A 90 -6.70 -18.16 -0.03
CA THR A 90 -5.96 -18.53 -1.25
C THR A 90 -6.90 -18.94 -2.39
N VAL A 91 -7.86 -19.83 -2.12
CA VAL A 91 -8.86 -20.27 -3.11
C VAL A 91 -9.73 -19.10 -3.56
N GLY A 92 -10.13 -18.22 -2.64
CA GLY A 92 -10.88 -17.01 -2.98
C GLY A 92 -10.12 -16.10 -3.95
N ALA A 93 -8.84 -15.84 -3.69
CA ALA A 93 -7.99 -15.04 -4.56
C ALA A 93 -7.82 -15.65 -5.95
N LEU A 94 -7.64 -16.98 -6.04
CA LEU A 94 -7.53 -17.69 -7.31
C LEU A 94 -8.84 -17.62 -8.12
N ASN A 95 -9.98 -17.77 -7.46
CA ASN A 95 -11.29 -17.68 -8.11
C ASN A 95 -11.53 -16.25 -8.64
N GLU A 96 -11.20 -15.22 -7.88
CA GLU A 96 -11.35 -13.83 -8.36
C GLU A 96 -10.44 -13.52 -9.55
N PHE A 97 -9.25 -14.10 -9.61
CA PHE A 97 -8.41 -14.02 -10.79
C PHE A 97 -9.04 -14.73 -11.99
N ALA A 98 -9.59 -15.93 -11.79
CA ALA A 98 -10.31 -16.66 -12.82
C ALA A 98 -11.54 -15.88 -13.34
N ASP A 99 -12.30 -15.26 -12.45
CA ASP A 99 -13.45 -14.42 -12.81
C ASP A 99 -13.04 -13.21 -13.66
N LEU A 100 -11.92 -12.56 -13.33
CA LEU A 100 -11.37 -11.47 -14.15
C LEU A 100 -10.99 -11.93 -15.56
N MET A 101 -10.39 -13.12 -15.68
CA MET A 101 -10.04 -13.69 -16.99
C MET A 101 -11.29 -14.05 -17.80
N GLN A 102 -12.32 -14.63 -17.16
CA GLN A 102 -13.60 -14.92 -17.81
C GLN A 102 -14.30 -13.64 -18.27
N LEU A 103 -14.23 -12.56 -17.50
CA LEU A 103 -14.79 -11.26 -17.91
C LEU A 103 -14.06 -10.73 -19.15
N ALA A 104 -12.73 -10.85 -19.20
CA ALA A 104 -11.94 -10.42 -20.35
C ALA A 104 -12.23 -11.25 -21.60
N GLU A 105 -12.32 -12.58 -21.44
CA GLU A 105 -12.70 -13.51 -22.51
C GLU A 105 -14.08 -13.18 -23.05
N LYS A 106 -15.07 -13.02 -22.16
CA LYS A 106 -16.44 -12.69 -22.54
C LYS A 106 -16.54 -11.38 -23.31
N SER A 107 -15.85 -10.33 -22.83
CA SER A 107 -15.80 -9.04 -23.51
C SER A 107 -15.32 -9.22 -24.96
N LEU A 108 -14.25 -10.00 -25.16
CA LEU A 108 -13.72 -10.29 -26.49
C LEU A 108 -14.64 -11.18 -27.34
N THR A 109 -15.31 -12.18 -26.77
CA THR A 109 -16.14 -13.11 -27.56
C THR A 109 -17.50 -12.54 -27.94
N ASP A 110 -18.00 -11.54 -27.21
CA ASP A 110 -19.32 -10.94 -27.45
C ASP A 110 -19.34 -10.10 -28.75
N ASP A 111 -18.30 -9.28 -29.01
CA ASP A 111 -18.25 -8.43 -30.21
C ASP A 111 -16.91 -8.43 -30.97
N GLY A 112 -15.95 -9.29 -30.56
CA GLY A 112 -14.65 -9.45 -31.21
C GLY A 112 -13.60 -8.42 -30.82
N ARG A 113 -13.88 -7.55 -29.84
CA ARG A 113 -12.97 -6.51 -29.36
C ARG A 113 -13.17 -6.25 -27.87
N ILE A 114 -12.33 -5.39 -27.29
CA ILE A 114 -12.54 -4.87 -25.94
C ILE A 114 -12.67 -3.37 -26.09
N ASP A 115 -13.85 -2.82 -25.83
CA ASP A 115 -14.10 -1.40 -25.94
C ASP A 115 -13.58 -0.61 -24.71
N GLU A 116 -13.67 0.72 -24.77
CA GLU A 116 -13.16 1.59 -23.70
C GLU A 116 -13.90 1.36 -22.36
N SER A 117 -15.19 1.05 -22.41
CA SER A 117 -16.01 0.80 -21.22
C SER A 117 -15.66 -0.54 -20.58
N GLU A 118 -15.45 -1.58 -21.39
CA GLU A 118 -15.02 -2.90 -20.93
C GLU A 118 -13.60 -2.85 -20.38
N ALA A 119 -12.69 -2.15 -21.06
CA ALA A 119 -11.32 -1.94 -20.57
C ALA A 119 -11.32 -1.20 -19.21
N LYS A 120 -12.21 -0.23 -19.01
CA LYS A 120 -12.40 0.44 -17.71
C LYS A 120 -12.93 -0.51 -16.64
N ASN A 121 -13.88 -1.38 -16.97
CA ASN A 121 -14.40 -2.37 -16.03
C ASN A 121 -13.33 -3.40 -15.64
N LEU A 122 -12.59 -3.94 -16.61
CA LEU A 122 -11.44 -4.83 -16.36
C LEU A 122 -10.39 -4.16 -15.49
N ARG A 123 -10.11 -2.87 -15.73
CA ARG A 123 -9.18 -2.10 -14.89
C ARG A 123 -9.68 -2.01 -13.45
N LYS A 124 -10.96 -1.70 -13.25
CA LYS A 124 -11.58 -1.60 -11.92
C LYS A 124 -11.50 -2.91 -11.16
N ASP A 125 -11.80 -4.04 -11.81
CA ASP A 125 -11.76 -5.35 -11.17
C ASP A 125 -10.33 -5.81 -10.88
N TRP A 126 -9.39 -5.52 -11.78
CA TRP A 126 -7.96 -5.71 -11.54
C TRP A 126 -7.46 -4.90 -10.34
N ASP A 127 -7.86 -3.63 -10.23
CA ASP A 127 -7.52 -2.75 -9.11
C ASP A 127 -8.04 -3.30 -7.78
N ARG A 128 -9.28 -3.81 -7.77
CA ARG A 128 -9.86 -4.49 -6.61
C ARG A 128 -9.10 -5.77 -6.24
N LEU A 129 -8.77 -6.61 -7.22
CA LEU A 129 -8.05 -7.87 -6.99
C LEU A 129 -6.68 -7.64 -6.37
N LYS A 130 -5.90 -6.67 -6.87
CA LYS A 130 -4.60 -6.32 -6.27
C LYS A 130 -4.73 -5.87 -4.83
N GLY A 131 -5.72 -5.03 -4.52
CA GLY A 131 -5.97 -4.61 -3.15
C GLY A 131 -6.22 -5.81 -2.22
N ARG A 132 -7.01 -6.79 -2.65
CA ARG A 132 -7.25 -8.01 -1.87
C ARG A 132 -6.02 -8.89 -1.73
N LEU A 133 -5.23 -9.04 -2.78
CA LEU A 133 -3.97 -9.79 -2.73
C LEU A 133 -2.96 -9.12 -1.79
N GLU A 134 -2.84 -7.80 -1.84
CA GLU A 134 -2.01 -7.03 -0.92
C GLU A 134 -2.46 -7.24 0.52
N HIS A 135 -3.78 -7.25 0.76
CA HIS A 135 -4.32 -7.55 2.08
C HIS A 135 -3.98 -8.96 2.57
N PHE A 136 -4.06 -9.94 1.68
CA PHE A 136 -3.67 -11.32 1.99
C PHE A 136 -2.19 -11.40 2.40
N ILE A 137 -1.30 -10.68 1.69
CA ILE A 137 0.12 -10.62 2.05
C ILE A 137 0.34 -9.91 3.38
N VAL A 138 -0.29 -8.77 3.63
CA VAL A 138 -0.22 -8.06 4.92
C VAL A 138 -0.69 -8.98 6.06
N ALA A 139 -1.78 -9.73 5.86
CA ALA A 139 -2.26 -10.70 6.84
C ALA A 139 -1.26 -11.84 7.10
N CYS A 140 -0.51 -12.28 6.08
CA CYS A 140 0.61 -13.20 6.26
C CYS A 140 1.75 -12.55 7.08
N GLU A 141 2.13 -11.31 6.79
CA GLU A 141 3.19 -10.56 7.50
C GLU A 141 2.84 -10.31 8.98
N GLU A 142 1.56 -10.07 9.27
CA GLU A 142 1.05 -9.87 10.64
C GLU A 142 0.86 -11.20 11.40
N GLY A 143 1.01 -12.34 10.73
CA GLY A 143 0.82 -13.67 11.31
C GLY A 143 -0.64 -13.99 11.62
N ALA A 144 -1.60 -13.42 10.87
CA ALA A 144 -3.03 -13.65 11.05
C ALA A 144 -3.45 -15.11 10.78
N TYR A 145 -2.60 -15.88 10.10
CA TYR A 145 -2.80 -17.29 9.79
C TYR A 145 -1.96 -18.24 10.66
N ASP A 146 -1.29 -17.73 11.71
CA ASP A 146 -0.51 -18.55 12.64
C ASP A 146 -1.41 -19.50 13.44
N ILE A 147 -1.32 -20.79 13.12
CA ILE A 147 -2.08 -21.87 13.79
C ILE A 147 -1.78 -21.90 15.30
N GLU A 148 -0.54 -21.58 15.71
CA GLU A 148 -0.13 -21.57 17.12
C GLU A 148 -0.74 -20.40 17.94
N LYS A 149 -1.04 -19.26 17.31
CA LYS A 149 -1.67 -18.11 17.98
C LYS A 149 -3.16 -18.37 18.21
N THR A 150 -3.85 -18.95 17.23
CA THR A 150 -5.27 -19.34 17.34
C THR A 150 -5.53 -20.38 18.44
N ASP A 151 -4.58 -21.29 18.70
CA ASP A 151 -4.68 -22.27 19.78
C ASP A 151 -4.43 -21.66 21.18
N LYS A 152 -3.59 -20.63 21.29
CA LYS A 152 -3.34 -19.92 22.55
C LYS A 152 -4.50 -18.98 22.91
N GLU A 153 -5.06 -18.27 21.93
CA GLU A 153 -6.24 -17.41 22.14
C GLU A 153 -7.51 -18.22 22.47
N SER A 154 -7.73 -19.35 21.80
CA SER A 154 -8.87 -20.22 22.10
C SER A 154 -8.76 -20.90 23.48
N LYS A 155 -7.54 -21.27 23.92
CA LYS A 155 -7.30 -21.80 25.28
C LYS A 155 -7.38 -20.71 26.37
N GLY A 156 -6.91 -19.50 26.09
CA GLY A 156 -7.03 -18.35 27.01
C GLY A 156 -8.48 -17.92 27.23
N LYS A 157 -9.29 -17.87 26.17
CA LYS A 157 -10.71 -17.52 26.23
C LYS A 157 -11.56 -18.59 26.94
N LYS A 158 -11.16 -19.87 26.87
CA LYS A 158 -11.79 -20.95 27.65
C LYS A 158 -11.45 -20.91 29.15
N ARG A 159 -10.25 -20.47 29.54
CA ARG A 159 -9.87 -20.32 30.96
C ARG A 159 -10.54 -19.11 31.61
N GLY A 160 -10.56 -17.96 30.93
CA GLY A 160 -11.22 -16.75 31.45
C GLY A 160 -12.73 -16.92 31.64
N LYS A 161 -13.40 -17.71 30.78
CA LYS A 161 -14.83 -18.00 30.93
C LYS A 161 -15.15 -18.97 32.08
N ALA A 162 -14.20 -19.82 32.47
CA ALA A 162 -14.37 -20.74 33.60
C ALA A 162 -14.16 -20.05 34.96
N GLU A 163 -13.42 -18.94 35.00
CA GLU A 163 -13.19 -18.15 36.23
C GLU A 163 -14.27 -17.07 36.48
N GLU A 164 -15.12 -16.75 35.49
CA GLU A 164 -16.27 -15.84 35.64
C GLU A 164 -17.58 -16.55 36.06
N GLU A 165 -17.61 -17.89 36.01
CA GLU A 165 -18.79 -18.72 36.36
C GLU A 165 -18.68 -19.36 37.77
N GLU A 166 -17.68 -18.99 38.58
CA GLU A 166 -17.47 -19.40 39.99
C GLU A 166 -17.54 -18.19 40.94
#